data_AF-A0A9X2GMY7-F1
#
_entry.id   AF-A0A9X2GMY7-F1
#
_cell.length_a   1.000
_cell.length_b   1.000
_cell.length_c   1.000
_cell.angle_alpha   90.00
_cell.angle_beta   90.00
_cell.angle_gamma   90.00
#
_symmetry.space_group_name_H-M   'P 1'
#
loop_
_entity.id
_entity.type
_entity.pdbx_description
1 polymer ?
#
loop_
_entity_poly.entity_id
_entity_poly.type
_entity_poly.pdbx_seq_one_letter_code
_entity_poly.pdbx_strand_id
1 'polypeptide(L)'
;MADIHELMVAMDLRGDLPEAELAELRWHLGLGSRPGHVAERTIVVNEVLDLLPDEQEPMRDENGDWVIKEFPRPAWGDGGSPYAASKIPGAGFSILVRGDERWALTCRWEVHPDGHAEVAELMGRLAVRLHENGSFFGYQRWYEDDEPEVLGVRDGKVVTCRDGGFVPPFWEESDADR
;
A
#
# COMPACT_ATOMS: atom_id res chain seq x y z
N MET A 1 15.31 -4.29 -16.81
CA MET A 1 14.91 -5.30 -15.81
C MET A 1 13.91 -4.59 -14.93
N ALA A 2 12.70 -5.11 -14.76
CA ALA A 2 11.67 -4.42 -13.99
C ALA A 2 11.34 -5.30 -12.79
N ASP A 3 11.58 -4.82 -11.58
CA ASP A 3 11.35 -5.57 -10.34
C ASP A 3 9.87 -5.56 -9.95
N ILE A 4 9.05 -6.11 -10.84
CA ILE A 4 7.60 -6.12 -10.70
C ILE A 4 7.17 -7.32 -9.86
N HIS A 5 6.26 -7.06 -8.92
CA HIS A 5 5.67 -8.07 -8.05
C HIS A 5 4.16 -8.15 -8.24
N GLU A 6 3.60 -9.33 -8.09
CA GLU A 6 2.18 -9.53 -7.83
C GLU A 6 1.95 -9.57 -6.32
N LEU A 7 0.93 -8.86 -5.85
CA LEU A 7 0.42 -8.93 -4.49
C LEU A 7 -1.06 -9.28 -4.53
N MET A 8 -1.44 -10.33 -3.83
CA MET A 8 -2.85 -10.67 -3.59
C MET A 8 -3.11 -10.75 -2.11
N VAL A 9 -4.21 -10.15 -1.67
CA VAL A 9 -4.65 -10.21 -0.28
C VAL A 9 -6.16 -10.43 -0.20
N ALA A 10 -6.57 -11.24 0.76
CA ALA A 10 -7.94 -11.44 1.17
C ALA A 10 -8.00 -11.39 2.70
N MET A 11 -8.80 -10.47 3.25
CA MET A 11 -8.85 -10.27 4.69
C MET A 11 -10.20 -9.77 5.19
N ASP A 12 -10.51 -10.12 6.43
CA ASP A 12 -11.62 -9.58 7.20
C ASP A 12 -11.15 -8.41 8.08
N LEU A 13 -11.66 -7.21 7.82
CA LEU A 13 -11.42 -6.02 8.63
C LEU A 13 -12.55 -5.84 9.67
N ARG A 14 -12.23 -5.18 10.78
CA ARG A 14 -13.18 -4.82 11.85
C ARG A 14 -14.42 -4.11 11.29
N GLY A 15 -15.59 -4.35 11.87
CA GLY A 15 -16.85 -3.84 11.33
C GLY A 15 -17.17 -2.39 11.67
N ASP A 16 -16.57 -1.85 12.71
CA ASP A 16 -16.85 -0.54 13.29
C ASP A 16 -15.87 0.54 12.80
N LEU A 17 -15.31 0.37 11.60
CA LEU A 17 -14.45 1.39 10.98
C LEU A 17 -15.20 2.73 10.84
N PRO A 18 -14.62 3.84 11.34
CA PRO A 18 -15.17 5.16 11.13
C PRO A 18 -15.31 5.50 9.64
N GLU A 19 -16.32 6.30 9.28
CA GLU A 19 -16.59 6.66 7.89
C GLU A 19 -15.41 7.39 7.22
N ALA A 20 -14.69 8.23 7.98
CA ALA A 20 -13.47 8.88 7.51
C ALA A 20 -12.39 7.86 7.11
N GLU A 21 -12.15 6.86 7.97
CA GLU A 21 -11.17 5.79 7.68
C GLU A 21 -11.59 4.93 6.49
N LEU A 22 -12.89 4.64 6.38
CA LEU A 22 -13.43 3.90 5.24
C LEU A 22 -13.27 4.70 3.92
N ALA A 23 -13.43 6.02 3.96
CA ALA A 23 -13.22 6.88 2.82
C ALA A 23 -11.74 6.91 2.41
N GLU A 24 -10.81 7.01 3.37
CA GLU A 24 -9.37 6.90 3.08
C GLU A 24 -9.04 5.55 2.48
N LEU A 25 -9.54 4.45 3.06
CA LEU A 25 -9.29 3.11 2.56
C LEU A 25 -9.80 2.95 1.13
N ARG A 26 -11.03 3.39 0.85
CA ARG A 26 -11.60 3.37 -0.51
C ARG A 26 -10.75 4.16 -1.48
N TRP A 27 -10.27 5.33 -1.09
CA TRP A 27 -9.39 6.12 -1.93
C TRP A 27 -8.05 5.42 -2.20
N HIS A 28 -7.39 4.89 -1.17
CA HIS A 28 -6.14 4.15 -1.37
C HIS A 28 -6.34 2.96 -2.30
N LEU A 29 -7.43 2.20 -2.14
CA LEU A 29 -7.81 1.04 -2.97
C LEU A 29 -8.29 1.40 -4.38
N GLY A 30 -8.44 2.69 -4.71
CA GLY A 30 -8.97 3.16 -5.98
C GLY A 30 -10.49 2.97 -6.17
N LEU A 31 -11.21 2.78 -5.07
CA LEU A 31 -12.66 2.58 -5.00
C LEU A 31 -13.43 3.87 -4.71
N GLY A 32 -12.75 5.00 -4.60
CA GLY A 32 -13.36 6.29 -4.30
C GLY A 32 -12.41 7.47 -4.53
N SER A 33 -12.98 8.67 -4.49
CA SER A 33 -12.23 9.91 -4.57
C SER A 33 -11.46 10.19 -3.27
N ARG A 34 -10.42 11.02 -3.36
CA ARG A 34 -9.69 11.52 -2.19
C ARG A 34 -10.64 12.14 -1.15
N PRO A 35 -10.59 11.73 0.13
CA PRO A 35 -11.39 12.35 1.18
C PRO A 35 -10.95 13.78 1.47
N GLY A 36 -11.88 14.67 1.80
CA GLY A 36 -11.57 16.08 2.05
C GLY A 36 -10.69 16.35 3.27
N HIS A 37 -10.59 15.40 4.22
CA HIS A 37 -9.71 15.51 5.38
C HIS A 37 -8.26 15.10 5.08
N VAL A 38 -8.01 14.42 3.95
CA VAL A 38 -6.65 14.16 3.48
C VAL A 38 -6.15 15.43 2.80
N ALA A 39 -5.48 16.25 3.59
CA ALA A 39 -4.90 17.50 3.16
C ALA A 39 -3.43 17.35 2.77
N GLU A 40 -2.95 18.39 2.08
CA GLU A 40 -1.53 18.64 1.84
C GLU A 40 -0.74 18.57 3.15
N ARG A 41 0.41 17.91 3.11
CA ARG A 41 1.37 17.84 4.21
C ARG A 41 2.56 18.73 3.90
N THR A 42 3.05 19.42 4.92
CA THR A 42 4.30 20.18 4.86
C THR A 42 5.42 19.29 5.36
N ILE A 43 6.45 19.07 4.52
CA ILE A 43 7.62 18.25 4.88
C ILE A 43 8.82 19.18 4.96
N VAL A 44 9.52 19.14 6.08
CA VAL A 44 10.78 19.88 6.28
C VAL A 44 11.91 19.13 5.58
N VAL A 45 12.60 19.81 4.67
CA VAL A 45 13.69 19.27 3.87
C VAL A 45 15.00 19.79 4.44
N ASN A 46 15.69 18.95 5.21
CA ASN A 46 16.87 19.39 5.96
C ASN A 46 18.19 19.32 5.17
N GLU A 47 18.35 18.43 4.17
CA GLU A 47 19.69 18.15 3.63
C GLU A 47 19.80 18.01 2.10
N VAL A 48 18.72 17.86 1.33
CA VAL A 48 18.86 17.64 -0.12
C VAL A 48 17.74 18.26 -0.97
N LEU A 49 17.84 19.58 -1.20
CA LEU A 49 16.96 20.29 -2.14
C LEU A 49 17.19 19.87 -3.60
N ASP A 50 18.42 19.46 -3.94
CA ASP A 50 18.82 19.13 -5.32
C ASP A 50 18.36 17.74 -5.78
N LEU A 51 17.80 16.92 -4.89
CA LEU A 51 17.20 15.61 -5.21
C LEU A 51 15.67 15.66 -5.31
N LEU A 52 15.07 16.84 -5.12
CA LEU A 52 13.64 16.99 -5.30
C LEU A 52 13.30 16.82 -6.79
N PRO A 53 12.20 16.12 -7.13
CA PRO A 53 11.71 16.09 -8.50
C PRO A 53 11.48 17.52 -9.00
N ASP A 54 11.71 17.78 -10.29
CA ASP A 54 11.53 19.11 -10.90
C ASP A 54 10.12 19.72 -10.66
N GLU A 55 9.13 18.87 -10.36
CA GLU A 55 7.75 19.26 -10.08
C GLU A 55 7.53 19.79 -8.64
N GLN A 56 8.49 19.60 -7.73
CA GLN A 56 8.40 20.05 -6.34
C GLN A 56 9.28 21.27 -6.10
N GLU A 57 8.66 22.44 -5.97
CA GLU A 57 9.36 23.68 -5.64
C GLU A 57 9.46 23.86 -4.12
N PRO A 58 10.67 23.79 -3.52
CA PRO A 58 10.85 24.05 -2.10
C PRO A 58 10.64 25.53 -1.76
N MET A 59 9.97 25.79 -0.65
CA MET A 59 9.69 27.13 -0.14
C MET A 59 10.26 27.30 1.27
N ARG A 60 10.49 28.54 1.71
CA ARG A 60 10.81 28.81 3.12
C ARG A 60 9.52 28.95 3.92
N ASP A 61 9.43 28.29 5.07
CA ASP A 61 8.33 28.46 6.02
C ASP A 61 8.55 29.68 6.94
N GLU A 62 7.66 29.87 7.91
CA GLU A 62 7.69 30.98 8.87
C GLU A 62 8.91 30.94 9.81
N ASN A 63 9.50 29.76 10.04
CA ASN A 63 10.71 29.57 10.84
C ASN A 63 11.99 29.73 10.00
N GLY A 64 11.84 29.88 8.68
CA GLY A 64 12.94 29.91 7.74
C GLY A 64 13.45 28.51 7.40
N ASP A 65 12.71 27.45 7.67
CA ASP A 65 13.04 26.09 7.23
C ASP A 65 12.63 25.88 5.78
N TRP A 66 13.39 25.07 5.04
CA TRP A 66 12.96 24.67 3.69
C TRP A 66 11.88 23.60 3.80
N VAL A 67 10.77 23.82 3.12
CA VAL A 67 9.63 22.90 3.11
C VAL A 67 9.15 22.64 1.70
N ILE A 68 8.65 21.42 1.48
CA ILE A 68 7.84 21.08 0.32
C ILE A 68 6.41 20.81 0.75
N LYS A 69 5.50 21.03 -0.18
CA LYS A 69 4.10 20.69 -0.05
C LYS A 69 3.84 19.42 -0.82
N GLU A 70 3.42 18.38 -0.12
CA GLU A 70 3.09 17.11 -0.74
C GLU A 70 1.64 16.73 -0.45
N PHE A 71 0.92 16.38 -1.51
CA PHE A 71 -0.36 15.70 -1.35
C PHE A 71 -0.11 14.21 -1.14
N PRO A 72 -0.63 13.60 -0.07
CA PRO A 72 -0.60 12.15 0.05
C PRO A 72 -1.17 11.53 -1.23
N ARG A 73 -0.50 10.50 -1.74
CA ARG A 73 -0.93 9.75 -2.91
C ARG A 73 -1.74 8.53 -2.47
N PRO A 74 -2.81 8.16 -3.18
CA PRO A 74 -3.42 6.87 -2.93
C PRO A 74 -2.42 5.77 -3.31
N ALA A 75 -2.60 4.57 -2.74
CA ALA A 75 -1.74 3.45 -3.12
C ALA A 75 -1.99 3.01 -4.57
N TRP A 76 -3.20 3.25 -5.08
CA TRP A 76 -3.50 3.19 -6.52
C TRP A 76 -4.17 4.50 -6.95
N GLY A 77 -3.56 5.20 -7.93
CA GLY A 77 -3.97 6.49 -8.49
C GLY A 77 -5.39 6.56 -9.05
N ASP A 78 -5.79 7.74 -9.55
CA ASP A 78 -7.13 8.14 -10.04
C ASP A 78 -7.76 7.19 -11.07
N GLY A 79 -8.25 6.05 -10.58
CA GLY A 79 -8.81 4.96 -11.36
C GLY A 79 -8.80 3.60 -10.65
N GLY A 80 -8.05 3.47 -9.55
CA GLY A 80 -7.70 2.15 -9.01
C GLY A 80 -6.86 1.35 -9.99
N SER A 81 -6.62 0.06 -9.72
CA SER A 81 -6.15 -0.82 -10.77
C SER A 81 -7.33 -1.54 -11.42
N PRO A 82 -7.86 -1.03 -12.55
CA PRO A 82 -8.64 -1.76 -13.54
C PRO A 82 -7.80 -1.99 -14.80
N TYR A 83 -6.48 -2.03 -14.68
CA TYR A 83 -5.59 -2.30 -15.80
C TYR A 83 -5.24 -3.79 -15.83
N ALA A 84 -5.12 -4.33 -17.04
CA ALA A 84 -4.45 -5.61 -17.22
C ALA A 84 -3.05 -5.48 -16.64
N ALA A 85 -2.64 -6.45 -15.84
CA ALA A 85 -1.27 -6.49 -15.35
C ALA A 85 -0.34 -6.65 -16.57
N SER A 86 0.66 -5.79 -16.64
CA SER A 86 1.44 -5.55 -17.85
C SER A 86 2.51 -6.61 -18.08
N LYS A 87 2.96 -7.25 -16.98
CA LYS A 87 3.95 -8.34 -16.99
C LYS A 87 3.33 -9.66 -16.53
N ILE A 88 2.41 -9.60 -15.58
CA ILE A 88 1.82 -10.79 -14.99
C ILE A 88 0.40 -10.96 -15.54
N PRO A 89 0.04 -12.05 -16.23
CA PRO A 89 -1.28 -12.21 -16.81
C PRO A 89 -2.42 -12.00 -15.80
N GLY A 90 -3.53 -11.40 -16.26
CA GLY A 90 -4.76 -11.20 -15.46
C GLY A 90 -5.09 -9.72 -15.22
N ALA A 91 -6.10 -9.47 -14.40
CA ALA A 91 -6.54 -8.12 -14.03
C ALA A 91 -6.11 -7.76 -12.61
N GLY A 92 -5.68 -6.52 -12.40
CA GLY A 92 -5.67 -5.93 -11.07
C GLY A 92 -7.10 -5.62 -10.62
N PHE A 93 -7.36 -5.68 -9.31
CA PHE A 93 -8.64 -5.28 -8.74
C PHE A 93 -8.54 -5.04 -7.22
N SER A 94 -9.51 -4.30 -6.70
CA SER A 94 -9.80 -4.16 -5.27
C SER A 94 -11.30 -4.34 -5.08
N ILE A 95 -11.72 -5.08 -4.07
CA ILE A 95 -13.14 -5.26 -3.71
C ILE A 95 -13.24 -5.11 -2.20
N LEU A 96 -14.09 -4.18 -1.75
CA LEU A 96 -14.37 -3.95 -0.34
C LEU A 96 -15.89 -3.99 -0.12
N VAL A 97 -16.37 -5.01 0.58
CA VAL A 97 -17.80 -5.26 0.77
C VAL A 97 -18.14 -5.32 2.26
N ARG A 98 -19.29 -4.76 2.61
CA ARG A 98 -19.82 -4.83 3.96
C ARG A 98 -20.49 -6.19 4.19
N GLY A 99 -20.05 -6.94 5.18
CA GLY A 99 -20.78 -8.07 5.76
C GLY A 99 -21.55 -7.64 7.02
N ASP A 100 -22.09 -8.60 7.77
CA ASP A 100 -22.91 -8.31 8.96
C ASP A 100 -22.12 -7.49 10.01
N GLU A 101 -20.99 -8.03 10.48
CA GLU A 101 -20.17 -7.45 11.55
C GLU A 101 -18.73 -7.10 11.13
N ARG A 102 -18.43 -7.17 9.82
CA ARG A 102 -17.07 -7.00 9.29
C ARG A 102 -17.07 -6.41 7.89
N TRP A 103 -15.89 -5.98 7.45
CA TRP A 103 -15.65 -5.67 6.04
C TRP A 103 -14.79 -6.76 5.43
N ALA A 104 -15.19 -7.28 4.28
CA ALA A 104 -14.40 -8.22 3.50
C ALA A 104 -13.63 -7.45 2.43
N LEU A 105 -12.31 -7.56 2.45
CA LEU A 105 -11.40 -6.98 1.46
C LEU A 105 -10.79 -8.11 0.62
N THR A 106 -10.77 -7.95 -0.70
CA THR A 106 -9.97 -8.79 -1.60
C THR A 106 -9.35 -7.94 -2.68
N CYS A 107 -8.04 -8.08 -2.87
CA CYS A 107 -7.28 -7.31 -3.84
C CYS A 107 -6.27 -8.19 -4.57
N ARG A 108 -5.97 -7.77 -5.80
CA ARG A 108 -4.84 -8.27 -6.60
C ARG A 108 -4.20 -7.10 -7.32
N TRP A 109 -2.90 -6.94 -7.18
CA TRP A 109 -2.14 -5.83 -7.75
C TRP A 109 -0.86 -6.31 -8.42
N GLU A 110 -0.46 -5.62 -9.48
CA GLU A 110 0.90 -5.61 -10.00
C GLU A 110 1.58 -4.36 -9.44
N VAL A 111 2.75 -4.53 -8.82
CA VAL A 111 3.44 -3.49 -8.04
C VAL A 111 4.84 -3.29 -8.62
N HIS A 112 5.13 -2.04 -8.98
CA HIS A 112 6.46 -1.58 -9.38
C HIS A 112 7.23 -1.11 -8.12
N PRO A 113 8.59 -1.14 -8.11
CA PRO A 113 9.39 -0.66 -6.97
C PRO A 113 9.02 0.74 -6.48
N ASP A 114 8.74 1.65 -7.40
CA ASP A 114 8.31 3.02 -7.08
C ASP A 114 7.02 3.09 -6.23
N GLY A 115 6.23 2.01 -6.20
CA GLY A 115 5.00 1.90 -5.40
C GLY A 115 5.17 1.16 -4.07
N HIS A 116 6.39 0.74 -3.70
CA HIS A 116 6.62 -0.02 -2.48
C HIS A 116 6.25 0.76 -1.22
N ALA A 117 6.55 2.07 -1.18
CA ALA A 117 6.25 2.91 -0.02
C ALA A 117 4.74 3.00 0.25
N GLU A 118 3.94 3.17 -0.80
CA GLU A 118 2.49 3.25 -0.70
C GLU A 118 1.86 1.91 -0.31
N VAL A 119 2.40 0.80 -0.84
CA VAL A 119 1.99 -0.54 -0.42
C VAL A 119 2.33 -0.77 1.05
N ALA A 120 3.54 -0.40 1.50
CA ALA A 120 3.94 -0.53 2.90
C ALA A 120 3.00 0.25 3.83
N GLU A 121 2.71 1.52 3.51
CA GLU A 121 1.80 2.35 4.29
C GLU A 121 0.38 1.76 4.35
N LEU A 122 -0.13 1.26 3.23
CA LEU A 122 -1.44 0.64 3.22
C LEU A 122 -1.47 -0.68 3.99
N MET A 123 -0.51 -1.58 3.76
CA MET A 123 -0.48 -2.88 4.42
C MET A 123 -0.35 -2.73 5.93
N GLY A 124 0.44 -1.76 6.40
CA GLY A 124 0.49 -1.39 7.82
C GLY A 124 -0.87 -0.93 8.35
N ARG A 125 -1.59 -0.08 7.60
CA ARG A 125 -2.95 0.37 7.97
C ARG A 125 -3.97 -0.76 7.98
N LEU A 126 -3.89 -1.68 7.03
CA LEU A 126 -4.80 -2.83 6.92
C LEU A 126 -4.56 -3.84 8.04
N ALA A 127 -3.29 -4.16 8.34
CA ALA A 127 -2.95 -5.15 9.35
C ALA A 127 -3.44 -4.78 10.76
N VAL A 128 -3.39 -3.48 11.13
CA VAL A 128 -3.93 -2.97 12.40
C VAL A 128 -5.46 -3.04 12.46
N ARG A 129 -6.14 -3.17 11.32
CA ARG A 129 -7.61 -3.19 11.21
C ARG A 129 -8.19 -4.57 11.03
N LEU A 130 -7.37 -5.62 11.09
CA LEU A 130 -7.85 -6.99 11.05
C LEU A 130 -8.85 -7.23 12.17
N HIS A 131 -9.92 -7.92 11.82
CA HIS A 131 -10.86 -8.40 12.82
C HIS A 131 -10.15 -9.40 13.75
N GLU A 132 -10.45 -9.38 15.06
CA GLU A 132 -9.75 -10.22 16.06
C GLU A 132 -9.83 -11.72 15.76
N ASN A 133 -10.94 -12.16 15.14
CA ASN A 133 -11.15 -13.52 14.63
C ASN A 133 -11.12 -13.58 13.09
N GLY A 134 -10.60 -12.54 12.44
CA GLY A 134 -10.57 -12.40 10.99
C GLY A 134 -9.54 -13.33 10.37
N SER A 135 -9.89 -13.88 9.22
CA SER A 135 -8.92 -14.61 8.41
C SER A 135 -8.10 -13.61 7.58
N PHE A 136 -6.79 -13.81 7.53
CA PHE A 136 -5.90 -13.19 6.54
C PHE A 136 -5.35 -14.29 5.64
N PHE A 137 -5.43 -14.06 4.35
CA PHE A 137 -4.74 -14.84 3.34
C PHE A 137 -4.10 -13.86 2.37
N GLY A 138 -2.88 -14.12 1.96
CA GLY A 138 -2.26 -13.36 0.90
C GLY A 138 -1.10 -14.10 0.30
N TYR A 139 -0.67 -13.64 -0.86
CA TYR A 139 0.58 -14.07 -1.46
C TYR A 139 1.28 -12.91 -2.15
N GLN A 140 2.60 -13.04 -2.27
CA GLN A 140 3.43 -12.23 -3.13
C GLN A 140 4.10 -13.12 -4.18
N ARG A 141 4.46 -12.56 -5.33
CA ARG A 141 5.22 -13.28 -6.35
C ARG A 141 6.02 -12.31 -7.20
N TRP A 142 7.33 -12.51 -7.32
CA TRP A 142 8.11 -11.77 -8.31
C TRP A 142 7.79 -12.28 -9.72
N TYR A 143 7.77 -11.41 -10.73
CA TYR A 143 7.25 -11.77 -12.05
C TYR A 143 8.02 -12.90 -12.77
N GLU A 144 9.27 -13.16 -12.39
CA GLU A 144 10.09 -14.27 -12.92
C GLU A 144 9.93 -15.57 -12.11
N ASP A 145 9.28 -15.53 -10.94
CA ASP A 145 9.05 -16.71 -10.12
C ASP A 145 7.81 -17.48 -10.60
N ASP A 146 7.96 -18.81 -10.66
CA ASP A 146 6.85 -19.71 -11.00
C ASP A 146 5.88 -19.92 -9.83
N GLU A 147 6.37 -19.84 -8.59
CA GLU A 147 5.60 -20.12 -7.38
C GLU A 147 5.38 -18.86 -6.53
N PRO A 148 4.16 -18.63 -6.00
CA PRO A 148 3.91 -17.52 -5.09
C PRO A 148 4.35 -17.87 -3.67
N GLU A 149 4.80 -16.85 -2.94
CA GLU A 149 5.12 -16.94 -1.52
C GLU A 149 3.92 -16.52 -0.67
N VAL A 150 3.61 -17.32 0.35
CA VAL A 150 2.44 -17.06 1.21
C VAL A 150 2.75 -15.92 2.17
N LEU A 151 1.81 -15.00 2.32
CA LEU A 151 1.85 -13.95 3.32
C LEU A 151 1.09 -14.40 4.57
N GLY A 152 1.55 -13.92 5.73
CA GLY A 152 0.90 -14.06 7.02
C GLY A 152 0.85 -12.73 7.77
N VAL A 153 0.23 -12.73 8.94
CA VAL A 153 0.23 -11.58 9.86
C VAL A 153 0.84 -12.00 11.18
N ARG A 154 1.78 -11.20 11.69
CA ARG A 154 2.39 -11.35 13.01
C ARG A 154 2.57 -10.00 13.68
N ASP A 155 2.18 -9.92 14.95
CA ASP A 155 2.28 -8.70 15.76
C ASP A 155 1.71 -7.45 15.07
N GLY A 156 0.59 -7.63 14.36
CA GLY A 156 -0.09 -6.57 13.61
C GLY A 156 0.64 -6.12 12.34
N LYS A 157 1.59 -6.90 11.83
CA LYS A 157 2.35 -6.65 10.59
C LYS A 157 2.22 -7.79 9.61
N VAL A 158 2.29 -7.49 8.32
CA VAL A 158 2.33 -8.51 7.26
C VAL A 158 3.75 -9.02 7.08
N VAL A 159 3.90 -10.33 6.95
CA VAL A 159 5.20 -11.02 6.81
C VAL A 159 5.12 -12.07 5.71
N THR A 160 6.24 -12.35 5.05
CA THR A 160 6.34 -13.45 4.09
C THR A 160 6.74 -14.74 4.78
N CYS A 161 6.03 -15.83 4.50
CA CYS A 161 6.31 -17.17 4.99
C CYS A 161 7.22 -17.88 3.98
N ARG A 162 8.52 -17.99 4.28
CA ARG A 162 9.53 -18.63 3.43
C ARG A 162 10.26 -19.70 4.24
N ASP A 163 10.35 -20.93 3.72
CA ASP A 163 11.07 -22.06 4.32
C ASP A 163 10.76 -22.33 5.81
N GLY A 164 9.51 -22.14 6.22
CA GLY A 164 9.08 -22.30 7.62
C GLY A 164 9.50 -21.16 8.56
N GLY A 165 10.13 -20.12 8.03
CA GLY A 165 10.44 -18.86 8.70
C GLY A 165 9.57 -17.70 8.24
N PHE A 166 9.83 -16.53 8.82
CA PHE A 166 9.19 -15.26 8.46
C PHE A 166 10.26 -14.26 8.01
N VAL A 167 10.09 -13.70 6.84
CA VAL A 167 10.98 -12.68 6.26
C VAL A 167 10.16 -11.42 5.92
N PRO A 168 10.82 -10.26 5.77
CA PRO A 168 10.16 -9.06 5.26
C PRO A 168 9.50 -9.34 3.89
N PRO A 169 8.32 -8.77 3.62
CA PRO A 169 7.73 -8.79 2.29
C PRO A 169 8.49 -7.89 1.32
N PHE A 170 8.25 -8.03 0.00
CA PHE A 170 9.02 -7.33 -1.03
C PHE A 170 9.03 -5.80 -0.89
N TRP A 171 8.00 -5.21 -0.26
CA TRP A 171 7.90 -3.76 -0.03
C TRP A 171 8.65 -3.27 1.22
N GLU A 172 9.21 -4.19 2.01
CA GLU A 172 10.10 -3.90 3.14
C GLU A 172 11.51 -4.50 2.95
N GLU A 173 11.73 -5.34 1.94
CA GLU A 173 13.07 -5.82 1.56
C GLU A 173 13.92 -4.63 1.12
N SER A 174 15.14 -4.54 1.65
CA SER A 174 16.11 -3.55 1.17
C SER A 174 16.81 -4.10 -0.08
N ASP A 175 17.27 -3.22 -0.98
CA ASP A 175 18.07 -3.62 -2.15
C ASP A 175 19.36 -4.40 -1.75
N ALA A 176 19.74 -4.40 -0.47
CA ALA A 176 20.88 -5.17 0.05
C ALA A 176 20.56 -6.64 0.39
N ASP A 177 19.27 -7.03 0.37
CA ASP A 177 18.80 -8.36 0.76
C ASP A 177 18.52 -9.28 -0.45
N ARG A 178 18.81 -8.82 -1.68
CA ARG A 178 18.67 -9.57 -2.95
C ARG A 178 19.99 -10.08 -3.51
#